data_AF-A0A4W2E6M7-F1
#
_entry.id   AF-A0A4W2E6M7-F1
#
_cell.length_a   1.000
_cell.length_b   1.000
_cell.length_c   1.000
_cell.angle_alpha   90.00
_cell.angle_beta   90.00
_cell.angle_gamma   90.00
#
_symmetry.space_group_name_H-M   'P 1'
#
loop_
_entity.id
_entity.type
_entity.pdbx_description
1 polymer ?
#
loop_
_entity_poly.entity_id
_entity_poly.type
_entity_poly.pdbx_seq_one_letter_code
_entity_poly.pdbx_strand_id
1 'polypeptide(L)'
;MKKASGGDGIPVELFQILKDDAVKVLHSICQQIWKTQQWPQDWKRSVFIPIPKKGNAKECSNYGTIALISHASKGIFKILQARLQQYVNCELPDVQAGFRKGRGTRDQIANILWIIKKTKEFQKTIYFCFIDYAKAFDCVDHNKLWKILKEMGIPDHLTCLLRNLYAGQEATVRTGHGTTDWFQIGKGVRQGCILSPCLFNLYAEYIMRNAGLEETQAGIKIAGRNINNLRYADDTTLIAESEEEPKSLLMKVKEESENVGLKLNIQKTKIMASGPITSWQIDGETVETVSGFILGGSKVTADGDCSHEIKRRLLLGRKFMTNLDGIFKSRGYFANKGLSSQCYGFSSGHIWM
;
A
#
# COMPACT_ATOMS: atom_id res chain seq x y z
N MET A 1 19.59 0.19 16.12
CA MET A 1 18.42 -0.55 15.58
C MET A 1 18.96 -1.53 14.55
N LYS A 2 19.02 -2.83 14.84
CA LYS A 2 19.60 -3.85 13.93
C LYS A 2 18.63 -4.12 12.78
N LYS A 3 19.02 -3.86 11.53
CA LYS A 3 18.18 -4.18 10.35
C LYS A 3 18.49 -5.61 9.88
N ALA A 4 17.46 -6.37 9.52
CA ALA A 4 17.65 -7.72 8.98
C ALA A 4 18.39 -7.68 7.63
N SER A 5 19.43 -8.51 7.48
CA SER A 5 20.18 -8.67 6.24
C SER A 5 19.32 -9.31 5.14
N GLY A 6 19.68 -9.04 3.89
CA GLY A 6 19.09 -9.72 2.74
C GLY A 6 19.60 -11.16 2.62
N GLY A 7 19.30 -11.80 1.49
CA GLY A 7 19.83 -13.13 1.16
C GLY A 7 21.36 -13.18 1.03
N ASP A 8 22.02 -12.04 0.86
CA ASP A 8 23.47 -11.86 0.79
C ASP A 8 24.17 -11.95 2.16
N GLY A 9 23.42 -11.90 3.27
CA GLY A 9 23.97 -11.94 4.61
C GLY A 9 24.76 -10.70 5.00
N ILE A 10 24.75 -9.63 4.18
CA ILE A 10 25.53 -8.42 4.45
C ILE A 10 24.73 -7.47 5.36
N PRO A 11 25.19 -7.21 6.59
CA PRO A 11 24.55 -6.29 7.51
C PRO A 11 24.78 -4.83 7.09
N VAL A 12 23.86 -3.94 7.46
CA VAL A 12 23.99 -2.51 7.12
C VAL A 12 25.18 -1.85 7.82
N GLU A 13 25.53 -2.38 8.99
CA GLU A 13 26.64 -1.97 9.84
C GLU A 13 27.98 -2.07 9.13
N LEU A 14 28.16 -3.05 8.22
CA LEU A 14 29.39 -3.19 7.44
C LEU A 14 29.63 -1.97 6.55
N PHE A 15 28.58 -1.46 5.89
CA PHE A 15 28.69 -0.25 5.07
C PHE A 15 28.99 0.99 5.91
N GLN A 16 28.50 1.05 7.16
CA GLN A 16 28.79 2.15 8.09
C GLN A 16 30.25 2.16 8.55
N ILE A 17 30.88 0.98 8.66
CA ILE A 17 32.29 0.83 9.02
C ILE A 17 33.19 1.21 7.84
N LEU A 18 32.89 0.69 6.65
CA LEU A 18 33.71 0.88 5.44
C LEU A 18 33.63 2.30 4.85
N LYS A 19 32.59 3.07 5.19
CA LYS A 19 32.40 4.48 4.80
C LYS A 19 32.71 4.72 3.30
N ASP A 20 33.74 5.50 2.99
CA ASP A 20 34.05 5.98 1.64
C ASP A 20 34.42 4.85 0.68
N ASP A 21 35.06 3.78 1.16
CA ASP A 21 35.45 2.67 0.30
C ASP A 21 34.23 1.85 -0.14
N ALA A 22 33.25 1.67 0.76
CA ALA A 22 31.96 1.11 0.39
C ALA A 22 31.23 1.98 -0.64
N VAL A 23 31.28 3.30 -0.49
CA VAL A 23 30.66 4.23 -1.46
C VAL A 23 31.32 4.12 -2.83
N LYS A 24 32.65 4.08 -2.93
CA LYS A 24 33.37 3.93 -4.21
C LYS A 24 32.98 2.64 -4.92
N VAL A 25 32.95 1.51 -4.21
CA VAL A 25 32.58 0.21 -4.78
C VAL A 25 31.12 0.20 -5.23
N LEU A 26 30.20 0.65 -4.37
CA LEU A 26 28.77 0.72 -4.71
C LEU A 26 28.53 1.65 -5.90
N HIS A 27 29.23 2.78 -5.96
CA HIS A 27 29.14 3.72 -7.07
C HIS A 27 29.59 3.09 -8.38
N SER A 28 30.73 2.38 -8.39
CA SER A 28 31.22 1.65 -9.56
C SER A 28 30.18 0.62 -10.05
N ILE A 29 29.61 -0.17 -9.13
CA ILE A 29 28.56 -1.14 -9.46
C ILE A 29 27.31 -0.42 -10.03
N CYS A 30 26.89 0.69 -9.41
CA CYS A 30 25.74 1.46 -9.89
C CYS A 30 25.97 2.01 -11.30
N GLN A 31 27.16 2.51 -11.60
CA GLN A 31 27.52 3.00 -12.94
C GLN A 31 27.51 1.87 -13.97
N GLN A 32 28.02 0.69 -13.61
CA GLN A 32 27.98 -0.47 -14.49
C GLN A 32 26.54 -0.89 -14.77
N ILE A 33 25.70 -1.05 -13.73
CA ILE A 33 24.28 -1.38 -13.88
C ILE A 33 23.57 -0.34 -14.75
N TRP A 34 23.83 0.95 -14.53
CA TRP A 34 23.23 2.02 -15.32
C TRP A 34 23.59 1.89 -16.81
N LYS A 35 24.87 1.65 -17.14
CA LYS A 35 25.33 1.53 -18.53
C LYS A 35 24.86 0.24 -19.21
N THR A 36 25.03 -0.90 -18.55
CA THR A 36 24.78 -2.23 -19.14
C THR A 36 23.33 -2.69 -18.97
N GLN A 37 22.58 -2.09 -18.05
CA GLN A 37 21.24 -2.49 -17.64
C GLN A 37 21.17 -3.92 -17.08
N GLN A 38 22.31 -4.48 -16.67
CA GLN A 38 22.40 -5.82 -16.10
C GLN A 38 22.53 -5.76 -14.58
N TRP A 39 21.71 -6.53 -13.88
CA TRP A 39 21.67 -6.58 -12.43
C TRP A 39 22.43 -7.80 -11.89
N PRO A 40 23.21 -7.65 -10.80
CA PRO A 40 23.76 -8.79 -10.08
C PRO A 40 22.66 -9.77 -9.66
N GLN A 41 22.91 -11.08 -9.79
CA GLN A 41 21.90 -12.10 -9.48
C GLN A 41 21.43 -12.00 -8.02
N ASP A 42 22.35 -11.73 -7.09
CA ASP A 42 22.02 -11.58 -5.66
C ASP A 42 21.05 -10.44 -5.38
N TRP A 43 21.00 -9.42 -6.24
CA TRP A 43 20.10 -8.27 -6.09
C TRP A 43 18.71 -8.53 -6.71
N LYS A 44 18.60 -9.59 -7.51
CA LYS A 44 17.35 -10.13 -8.06
C LYS A 44 16.71 -11.18 -7.13
N ARG A 45 17.45 -11.69 -6.16
CA ARG A 45 16.97 -12.63 -5.14
C ARG A 45 16.30 -11.93 -3.95
N SER A 46 15.25 -12.55 -3.42
CA SER A 46 14.52 -12.06 -2.25
C SER A 46 14.22 -13.19 -1.26
N VAL A 47 14.30 -12.92 0.04
CA VAL A 47 13.87 -13.86 1.09
C VAL A 47 12.55 -13.39 1.67
N PHE A 48 11.51 -14.19 1.50
CA PHE A 48 10.16 -13.91 1.97
C PHE A 48 9.99 -14.37 3.41
N ILE A 49 9.61 -13.44 4.28
CA ILE A 49 9.28 -13.71 5.67
C ILE A 49 7.76 -13.58 5.83
N PRO A 50 7.05 -14.70 6.10
CA PRO A 50 5.62 -14.65 6.38
C PRO A 50 5.39 -14.08 7.78
N ILE A 51 4.53 -13.09 7.87
CA ILE A 51 4.13 -12.42 9.11
C ILE A 51 2.62 -12.59 9.27
N PRO A 52 2.13 -13.14 10.38
CA PRO A 52 0.70 -13.31 10.60
C PRO A 52 0.01 -11.94 10.73
N LYS A 53 -1.05 -11.71 9.94
CA LYS A 53 -1.85 -10.47 9.98
C LYS A 53 -2.64 -10.32 11.29
N LYS A 54 -3.02 -11.45 11.91
CA LYS A 54 -3.76 -11.56 13.18
C LYS A 54 -3.21 -12.74 13.98
N GLY A 55 -3.44 -12.77 15.29
CA GLY A 55 -3.04 -13.89 16.15
C GLY A 55 -3.67 -15.21 15.70
N ASN A 56 -2.93 -16.31 15.81
CA ASN A 56 -3.32 -17.68 15.41
C ASN A 56 -3.72 -17.83 13.92
N ALA A 57 -2.86 -17.38 13.01
CA ALA A 57 -3.06 -17.58 11.57
C ALA A 57 -2.84 -19.05 11.17
N LYS A 58 -3.91 -19.76 10.79
CA LYS A 58 -3.86 -21.15 10.30
C LYS A 58 -3.85 -21.28 8.77
N GLU A 59 -4.36 -20.26 8.07
CA GLU A 59 -4.44 -20.23 6.61
C GLU A 59 -3.37 -19.31 6.01
N CYS A 60 -2.86 -19.64 4.82
CA CYS A 60 -1.86 -18.85 4.10
C CYS A 60 -2.36 -17.41 3.78
N SER A 61 -3.65 -17.25 3.49
CA SER A 61 -4.32 -15.94 3.26
C SER A 61 -4.16 -14.94 4.42
N ASN A 62 -3.99 -15.47 5.63
CA ASN A 62 -3.86 -14.70 6.87
C ASN A 62 -2.42 -14.28 7.15
N TYR A 63 -1.46 -14.62 6.29
CA TYR A 63 -0.10 -14.11 6.33
C TYR A 63 0.05 -12.95 5.34
N GLY A 64 0.81 -11.94 5.74
CA GLY A 64 1.47 -10.99 4.84
C GLY A 64 2.92 -11.41 4.66
N THR A 65 3.56 -10.98 3.57
CA THR A 65 4.92 -11.40 3.26
C THR A 65 5.82 -10.18 3.12
N ILE A 66 6.92 -10.14 3.86
CA ILE A 66 7.95 -9.11 3.67
C ILE A 66 9.09 -9.70 2.85
N ALA A 67 9.50 -9.01 1.78
CA ALA A 67 10.67 -9.38 1.01
C ALA A 67 11.94 -8.73 1.60
N LEU A 68 12.84 -9.56 2.10
CA LEU A 68 14.19 -9.14 2.45
C LEU A 68 15.06 -9.15 1.19
N ILE A 69 15.48 -7.96 0.79
CA ILE A 69 16.40 -7.70 -0.33
C ILE A 69 17.77 -7.24 0.21
N SER A 70 18.81 -7.44 -0.60
CA SER A 70 20.18 -6.96 -0.32
C SER A 70 20.20 -5.49 0.16
N HIS A 71 21.05 -5.18 1.13
CA HIS A 71 21.25 -3.79 1.56
C HIS A 71 21.94 -2.94 0.51
N ALA A 72 22.87 -3.52 -0.26
CA ALA A 72 23.58 -2.82 -1.32
C ALA A 72 22.62 -2.36 -2.43
N SER A 73 21.66 -3.22 -2.81
CA SER A 73 20.68 -2.88 -3.85
C SER A 73 19.73 -1.75 -3.44
N LYS A 74 19.46 -1.57 -2.14
CA LYS A 74 18.64 -0.46 -1.63
C LYS A 74 19.24 0.91 -1.96
N GLY A 75 20.57 1.01 -2.06
CA GLY A 75 21.26 2.24 -2.45
C GLY A 75 20.84 2.71 -3.85
N ILE A 76 21.02 1.85 -4.86
CA ILE A 76 20.60 2.17 -6.24
C ILE A 76 19.08 2.29 -6.36
N PHE A 77 18.30 1.48 -5.64
CA PHE A 77 16.85 1.61 -5.63
C PHE A 77 16.40 2.97 -5.11
N LYS A 78 17.12 3.56 -4.15
CA LYS A 78 16.82 4.91 -3.68
C LYS A 78 17.08 5.97 -4.75
N ILE A 79 18.16 5.81 -5.52
CA ILE A 79 18.48 6.70 -6.66
C ILE A 79 17.41 6.57 -7.75
N LEU A 80 17.04 5.34 -8.12
CA LEU A 80 15.99 5.09 -9.10
C LEU A 80 14.63 5.61 -8.61
N GLN A 81 14.30 5.43 -7.32
CA GLN A 81 13.09 5.98 -6.73
C GLN A 81 13.06 7.50 -6.87
N ALA A 82 14.15 8.20 -6.56
CA ALA A 82 14.21 9.66 -6.67
C ALA A 82 13.98 10.13 -8.12
N ARG A 83 14.49 9.40 -9.11
CA ARG A 83 14.24 9.68 -10.54
C ARG A 83 12.79 9.40 -10.93
N LEU A 84 12.24 8.25 -10.54
CA LEU A 84 10.83 7.90 -10.80
C LEU A 84 9.86 8.87 -10.13
N GLN A 85 10.19 9.36 -8.94
CA GLN A 85 9.33 10.25 -8.18
C GLN A 85 9.03 11.56 -8.93
N GLN A 86 9.94 12.01 -9.80
CA GLN A 86 9.70 13.20 -10.64
C GLN A 86 8.51 12.96 -11.58
N TYR A 87 8.45 11.80 -12.23
CA TYR A 87 7.33 11.40 -13.09
C TYR A 87 6.07 11.15 -12.27
N VAL A 88 6.18 10.38 -11.18
CA VAL A 88 5.05 10.09 -10.28
C VAL A 88 4.39 11.37 -9.76
N ASN A 89 5.16 12.42 -9.45
CA ASN A 89 4.61 13.67 -8.97
C ASN A 89 3.88 14.47 -10.05
N CYS A 90 4.30 14.37 -11.31
CA CYS A 90 3.62 14.98 -12.45
C CYS A 90 2.35 14.21 -12.81
N GLU A 91 2.41 12.88 -12.77
CA GLU A 91 1.31 12.03 -13.21
C GLU A 91 0.21 11.84 -12.14
N LEU A 92 0.55 11.82 -10.84
CA LEU A 92 -0.45 11.53 -9.80
C LEU A 92 -1.32 12.73 -9.43
N PRO A 93 -2.65 12.63 -9.58
CA PRO A 93 -3.57 13.69 -9.19
C PRO A 93 -3.69 13.79 -7.67
N ASP A 94 -4.29 14.89 -7.20
CA ASP A 94 -4.37 15.21 -5.77
C ASP A 94 -5.18 14.18 -4.95
N VAL A 95 -6.09 13.46 -5.59
CA VAL A 95 -6.94 12.47 -4.92
C VAL A 95 -6.18 11.24 -4.44
N GLN A 96 -4.99 10.95 -5.01
CA GLN A 96 -4.10 9.88 -4.56
C GLN A 96 -3.13 10.42 -3.48
N ALA A 97 -3.26 9.90 -2.26
CA ALA A 97 -2.42 10.25 -1.12
C ALA A 97 -1.38 9.18 -0.76
N GLY A 98 -1.55 7.94 -1.23
CA GLY A 98 -0.67 6.82 -0.88
C GLY A 98 0.78 7.08 -1.31
N PHE A 99 1.71 6.89 -0.39
CA PHE A 99 3.15 7.00 -0.63
C PHE A 99 3.62 8.35 -1.21
N ARG A 100 2.89 9.44 -0.92
CA ARG A 100 3.27 10.79 -1.35
C ARG A 100 3.80 11.62 -0.20
N LYS A 101 4.82 12.42 -0.47
CA LYS A 101 5.41 13.34 0.52
C LYS A 101 4.36 14.37 0.94
N GLY A 102 4.17 14.52 2.25
CA GLY A 102 3.24 15.51 2.82
C GLY A 102 1.76 15.14 2.72
N ARG A 103 1.44 13.90 2.31
CA ARG A 103 0.08 13.36 2.34
C ARG A 103 0.05 12.11 3.18
N GLY A 104 -0.92 12.00 4.06
CA GLY A 104 -1.06 10.88 4.96
C GLY A 104 -2.50 10.42 5.09
N THR A 105 -2.67 9.32 5.82
CA THR A 105 -3.97 8.74 6.13
C THR A 105 -4.91 9.72 6.83
N ARG A 106 -4.35 10.61 7.66
CA ARG A 106 -5.09 11.67 8.36
C ARG A 106 -5.77 12.65 7.41
N ASP A 107 -5.11 12.98 6.29
CA ASP A 107 -5.65 13.90 5.30
C ASP A 107 -6.86 13.28 4.59
N GLN A 108 -6.77 12.00 4.22
CA GLN A 108 -7.89 11.29 3.60
C GLN A 108 -9.08 11.11 4.55
N ILE A 109 -8.83 10.80 5.83
CA ILE A 109 -9.87 10.76 6.85
C ILE A 109 -10.53 12.14 6.98
N ALA A 110 -9.74 13.21 7.04
CA ALA A 110 -10.26 14.57 7.12
C ALA A 110 -11.11 14.90 5.87
N ASN A 111 -10.64 14.59 4.67
CA ASN A 111 -11.36 14.83 3.42
C ASN A 111 -12.74 14.15 3.43
N ILE A 112 -12.83 12.87 3.79
CA ILE A 112 -14.13 12.20 3.87
C ILE A 112 -15.04 12.84 4.91
N LEU A 113 -14.53 13.14 6.11
CA LEU A 113 -15.34 13.78 7.15
C LEU A 113 -15.85 15.16 6.71
N TRP A 114 -15.04 15.92 5.99
CA TRP A 114 -15.45 17.21 5.41
C TRP A 114 -16.52 17.03 4.32
N ILE A 115 -16.35 16.04 3.44
CA ILE A 115 -17.34 15.71 2.41
C ILE A 115 -18.68 15.36 3.06
N ILE A 116 -18.71 14.48 4.06
CA ILE A 116 -19.92 14.07 4.79
C ILE A 116 -20.57 15.26 5.51
N LYS A 117 -19.76 16.14 6.11
CA LYS A 117 -20.30 17.36 6.75
C LYS A 117 -20.94 18.29 5.73
N LYS A 118 -20.28 18.49 4.58
CA LYS A 118 -20.77 19.37 3.52
C LYS A 118 -22.01 18.82 2.85
N THR A 119 -22.09 17.53 2.57
CA THR A 119 -23.32 16.91 2.03
C THR A 119 -24.49 17.13 2.96
N LYS A 120 -24.28 16.94 4.27
CA LYS A 120 -25.29 17.14 5.29
C LYS A 120 -25.74 18.61 5.39
N GLU A 121 -24.80 19.55 5.34
CA GLU A 121 -25.08 20.99 5.32
C GLU A 121 -25.99 21.38 4.14
N PHE A 122 -25.76 20.79 2.97
CA PHE A 122 -26.58 21.02 1.77
C PHE A 122 -27.75 20.03 1.60
N GLN A 123 -28.04 19.20 2.61
CA GLN A 123 -29.10 18.18 2.58
C GLN A 123 -29.05 17.24 1.36
N LYS A 124 -27.84 16.95 0.89
CA LYS A 124 -27.60 16.01 -0.21
C LYS A 124 -27.37 14.60 0.31
N THR A 125 -27.84 13.63 -0.46
CA THR A 125 -27.46 12.23 -0.26
C THR A 125 -26.03 12.01 -0.74
N ILE A 126 -25.32 11.11 -0.06
CA ILE A 126 -24.00 10.66 -0.48
C ILE A 126 -23.88 9.15 -0.40
N TYR A 127 -23.24 8.60 -1.41
CA TYR A 127 -22.92 7.18 -1.55
C TYR A 127 -21.40 7.00 -1.62
N PHE A 128 -20.90 6.05 -0.86
CA PHE A 128 -19.51 5.63 -0.82
C PHE A 128 -19.41 4.17 -1.25
N CYS A 129 -18.49 3.87 -2.17
CA CYS A 129 -18.07 2.51 -2.48
C CYS A 129 -16.58 2.34 -2.16
N PHE A 130 -16.29 1.52 -1.16
CA PHE A 130 -14.94 1.20 -0.72
C PHE A 130 -14.45 -0.04 -1.47
N ILE A 131 -13.54 0.15 -2.41
CA ILE A 131 -12.97 -0.90 -3.26
C ILE A 131 -11.79 -1.56 -2.53
N ASP A 132 -11.76 -2.89 -2.54
CA ASP A 132 -10.61 -3.70 -2.12
C ASP A 132 -10.13 -4.55 -3.30
N TYR A 133 -8.81 -4.60 -3.54
CA TYR A 133 -8.22 -5.46 -4.56
C TYR A 133 -7.74 -6.78 -3.97
N ALA A 134 -7.97 -7.88 -4.69
CA ALA A 134 -7.48 -9.19 -4.30
C ALA A 134 -5.94 -9.27 -4.48
N LYS A 135 -5.21 -9.05 -3.38
CA LYS A 135 -3.73 -9.07 -3.33
C LYS A 135 -3.09 -8.11 -4.36
N ALA A 136 -3.47 -6.84 -4.31
CA ALA A 136 -3.12 -5.82 -5.31
C ALA A 136 -1.63 -5.85 -5.73
N PHE A 137 -0.72 -5.80 -4.74
CA PHE A 137 0.72 -5.79 -4.98
C PHE A 137 1.24 -7.11 -5.60
N ASP A 138 0.63 -8.25 -5.28
CA ASP A 138 1.08 -9.57 -5.75
C ASP A 138 0.52 -9.92 -7.14
N CYS A 139 -0.49 -9.18 -7.61
CA CYS A 139 -1.20 -9.46 -8.85
C CYS A 139 -0.77 -8.56 -10.02
N VAL A 140 0.12 -7.58 -9.80
CA VAL A 140 0.63 -6.71 -10.88
C VAL A 140 1.29 -7.53 -11.99
N ASP A 141 0.79 -7.43 -13.21
CA ASP A 141 1.39 -8.10 -14.36
C ASP A 141 2.61 -7.31 -14.86
N HIS A 142 3.76 -7.97 -14.95
CA HIS A 142 5.01 -7.30 -15.34
C HIS A 142 4.98 -6.80 -16.77
N ASN A 143 4.41 -7.56 -17.71
CA ASN A 143 4.35 -7.17 -19.11
C ASN A 143 3.44 -5.95 -19.31
N LYS A 144 2.32 -5.91 -18.58
CA LYS A 144 1.43 -4.74 -18.55
C LYS A 144 2.12 -3.55 -17.88
N LEU A 145 2.79 -3.76 -16.75
CA LEU A 145 3.52 -2.71 -16.05
C LEU A 145 4.52 -2.00 -16.97
N TRP A 146 5.35 -2.72 -17.73
CA TRP A 146 6.34 -2.08 -18.61
C TRP A 146 5.71 -1.28 -19.75
N LYS A 147 4.54 -1.72 -20.27
CA LYS A 147 3.78 -0.97 -21.27
C LYS A 147 3.21 0.32 -20.67
N ILE A 148 2.59 0.20 -19.50
CA ILE A 148 2.03 1.34 -18.76
C ILE A 148 3.11 2.38 -18.45
N LEU A 149 4.30 1.97 -17.97
CA LEU A 149 5.38 2.93 -17.70
C LEU A 149 5.78 3.71 -18.96
N LYS A 150 5.85 3.06 -20.13
CA LYS A 150 6.15 3.73 -21.40
C LYS A 150 5.05 4.71 -21.81
N GLU A 151 3.79 4.31 -21.67
CA GLU A 151 2.63 5.14 -22.00
C GLU A 151 2.50 6.35 -21.07
N MET A 152 2.91 6.20 -19.79
CA MET A 152 3.01 7.31 -18.83
C MET A 152 4.28 8.16 -19.00
N GLY A 153 4.99 8.04 -20.13
CA GLY A 153 6.12 8.90 -20.48
C GLY A 153 7.41 8.62 -19.72
N ILE A 154 7.55 7.46 -19.05
CA ILE A 154 8.80 7.11 -18.37
C ILE A 154 9.85 6.71 -19.41
N PRO A 155 11.07 7.30 -19.36
CA PRO A 155 12.12 7.01 -20.32
C PRO A 155 12.42 5.53 -20.49
N ASP A 156 12.60 5.10 -21.73
CA ASP A 156 12.89 3.70 -22.08
C ASP A 156 14.07 3.12 -21.31
N HIS A 157 15.10 3.93 -21.05
CA HIS A 157 16.25 3.51 -20.27
C HIS A 157 15.87 3.09 -18.84
N LEU A 158 15.04 3.89 -18.15
CA LEU A 158 14.55 3.57 -16.80
C LEU A 158 13.63 2.35 -16.83
N THR A 159 12.74 2.28 -17.81
CA THR A 159 11.83 1.14 -17.98
C THR A 159 12.61 -0.15 -18.24
N CYS A 160 13.67 -0.12 -19.05
CA CYS A 160 14.51 -1.29 -19.30
C CYS A 160 15.29 -1.72 -18.06
N LEU A 161 15.85 -0.77 -17.30
CA LEU A 161 16.50 -1.05 -16.01
C LEU A 161 15.56 -1.78 -15.05
N LEU A 162 14.32 -1.30 -14.92
CA LEU A 162 13.31 -1.92 -14.07
C LEU A 162 12.90 -3.29 -14.60
N ARG A 163 12.65 -3.42 -15.91
CA ARG A 163 12.32 -4.70 -16.54
C ARG A 163 13.40 -5.75 -16.29
N ASN A 164 14.68 -5.39 -16.43
CA ASN A 164 15.80 -6.32 -16.21
C ASN A 164 16.02 -6.64 -14.73
N LEU A 165 15.58 -5.77 -13.81
CA LEU A 165 15.53 -6.08 -12.38
C LEU A 165 14.43 -7.11 -12.07
N TYR A 166 13.34 -7.10 -12.84
CA TYR A 166 12.21 -8.03 -12.72
C TYR A 166 12.37 -9.33 -13.51
N ALA A 167 13.21 -9.33 -14.53
CA ALA A 167 13.55 -10.53 -15.27
C ALA A 167 14.37 -11.52 -14.41
N GLY A 168 13.89 -12.76 -14.29
CA GLY A 168 14.57 -13.85 -13.58
C GLY A 168 14.71 -13.61 -12.08
N GLN A 169 13.71 -12.95 -11.47
CA GLN A 169 13.63 -12.80 -10.02
C GLN A 169 13.34 -14.13 -9.35
N GLU A 170 14.10 -14.41 -8.30
CA GLU A 170 13.96 -15.61 -7.48
C GLU A 170 13.57 -15.21 -6.06
N ALA A 171 12.67 -15.99 -5.46
CA ALA A 171 12.34 -15.88 -4.05
C ALA A 171 12.46 -17.23 -3.35
N THR A 172 12.68 -17.19 -2.05
CA THR A 172 12.56 -18.33 -1.14
C THR A 172 11.76 -17.89 0.09
N VAL A 173 10.99 -18.78 0.71
CA VAL A 173 10.26 -18.49 1.94
C VAL A 173 11.04 -19.02 3.13
N ARG A 174 11.34 -18.15 4.09
CA ARG A 174 11.97 -18.53 5.36
C ARG A 174 10.95 -18.47 6.48
N THR A 175 10.77 -19.61 7.15
CA THR A 175 9.87 -19.80 8.29
C THR A 175 10.68 -20.20 9.53
N GLY A 176 10.01 -20.32 10.69
CA GLY A 176 10.64 -20.86 11.90
C GLY A 176 11.06 -22.34 11.78
N HIS A 177 10.55 -23.06 10.77
CA HIS A 177 10.82 -24.48 10.55
C HIS A 177 11.87 -24.75 9.47
N GLY A 178 12.36 -23.71 8.78
CA GLY A 178 13.32 -23.85 7.69
C GLY A 178 13.10 -22.86 6.55
N THR A 179 13.93 -22.98 5.53
CA THR A 179 13.88 -22.19 4.29
C THR A 179 13.51 -23.10 3.12
N THR A 180 12.58 -22.67 2.27
CA THR A 180 12.16 -23.45 1.09
C THR A 180 13.21 -23.37 -0.03
N ASP A 181 13.04 -24.19 -1.06
CA ASP A 181 13.76 -24.01 -2.31
C ASP A 181 13.44 -22.66 -2.97
N TRP A 182 14.34 -22.25 -3.87
CA TRP A 182 14.16 -21.05 -4.68
C TRP A 182 13.11 -21.29 -5.76
N PHE A 183 12.23 -20.32 -5.96
CA PHE A 183 11.22 -20.32 -7.01
C PHE A 183 11.22 -18.98 -7.76
N GLN A 184 10.78 -19.01 -9.02
CA GLN A 184 10.72 -17.83 -9.88
C GLN A 184 9.48 -16.97 -9.57
N ILE A 185 9.64 -15.65 -9.59
CA ILE A 185 8.54 -14.69 -9.41
C ILE A 185 8.02 -14.29 -10.80
N GLY A 186 6.78 -14.69 -11.11
CA GLY A 186 6.14 -14.37 -12.39
C GLY A 186 5.25 -13.12 -12.40
N LYS A 187 4.85 -12.61 -11.22
CA LYS A 187 3.96 -11.46 -11.09
C LYS A 187 4.14 -10.75 -9.74
N GLY A 188 3.61 -9.54 -9.67
CA GLY A 188 3.61 -8.70 -8.48
C GLY A 188 4.83 -7.80 -8.37
N VAL A 189 4.67 -6.71 -7.64
CA VAL A 189 5.77 -5.83 -7.22
C VAL A 189 6.35 -6.32 -5.89
N ARG A 190 7.65 -6.12 -5.66
CA ARG A 190 8.33 -6.64 -4.47
C ARG A 190 7.82 -5.97 -3.18
N GLN A 191 7.06 -6.67 -2.33
CA GLN A 191 6.57 -6.11 -1.06
C GLN A 191 7.75 -5.76 -0.13
N GLY A 192 7.82 -4.50 0.32
CA GLY A 192 8.93 -3.97 1.12
C GLY A 192 10.11 -3.42 0.32
N CYS A 193 10.06 -3.47 -1.03
CA CYS A 193 11.01 -2.75 -1.86
C CYS A 193 10.62 -1.28 -2.01
N ILE A 194 11.64 -0.41 -2.00
CA ILE A 194 11.51 1.05 -2.07
C ILE A 194 10.85 1.53 -3.38
N LEU A 195 11.00 0.76 -4.47
CA LEU A 195 10.45 1.09 -5.79
C LEU A 195 8.98 0.70 -5.94
N SER A 196 8.53 -0.33 -5.24
CA SER A 196 7.21 -0.94 -5.44
C SER A 196 6.05 0.05 -5.24
N PRO A 197 6.07 0.94 -4.23
CA PRO A 197 5.05 1.98 -4.10
C PRO A 197 4.89 2.87 -5.33
N CYS A 198 6.01 3.35 -5.90
CA CYS A 198 5.98 4.22 -7.08
C CYS A 198 5.41 3.48 -8.30
N LEU A 199 5.84 2.23 -8.51
CA LEU A 199 5.37 1.39 -9.61
C LEU A 199 3.87 1.09 -9.48
N PHE A 200 3.41 0.74 -8.28
CA PHE A 200 2.00 0.45 -8.04
C PHE A 200 1.13 1.69 -8.21
N ASN A 201 1.58 2.86 -7.72
CA ASN A 201 0.82 4.10 -7.89
C ASN A 201 0.64 4.48 -9.37
N LEU A 202 1.67 4.34 -10.20
CA LEU A 202 1.55 4.56 -11.65
C LEU A 202 0.59 3.57 -12.30
N TYR A 203 0.68 2.30 -11.90
CA TYR A 203 -0.22 1.24 -12.36
C TYR A 203 -1.69 1.53 -12.02
N ALA A 204 -1.96 1.90 -10.77
CA ALA A 204 -3.29 2.25 -10.31
C ALA A 204 -3.80 3.53 -10.97
N GLU A 205 -2.93 4.51 -11.22
CA GLU A 205 -3.30 5.73 -11.90
C GLU A 205 -3.71 5.48 -13.36
N TYR A 206 -2.98 4.63 -14.08
CA TYR A 206 -3.35 4.21 -15.43
C TYR A 206 -4.78 3.64 -15.49
N ILE A 207 -5.14 2.75 -14.55
CA ILE A 207 -6.49 2.19 -14.44
C ILE A 207 -7.53 3.30 -14.24
N MET A 208 -7.26 4.23 -13.33
CA MET A 208 -8.23 5.28 -12.98
C MET A 208 -8.43 6.28 -14.12
N ARG A 209 -7.38 6.59 -14.90
CA ARG A 209 -7.49 7.42 -16.10
C ARG A 209 -8.31 6.74 -17.18
N ASN A 210 -8.02 5.48 -17.48
CA ASN A 210 -8.75 4.76 -18.52
C ASN A 210 -10.22 4.50 -18.13
N ALA A 211 -10.50 4.37 -16.83
CA ALA A 211 -11.87 4.27 -16.33
C ALA A 211 -12.65 5.60 -16.43
N GLY A 212 -12.00 6.69 -16.87
CA GLY A 212 -12.62 7.98 -17.16
C GLY A 212 -13.07 8.73 -15.91
N LEU A 213 -12.35 8.59 -14.80
CA LEU A 213 -12.71 9.24 -13.54
C LEU A 213 -12.47 10.75 -13.57
N GLU A 214 -11.64 11.29 -14.45
CA GLU A 214 -11.42 12.74 -14.52
C GLU A 214 -12.47 13.45 -15.39
N GLU A 215 -12.93 12.80 -16.47
CA GLU A 215 -13.90 13.39 -17.41
C GLU A 215 -15.35 13.25 -16.95
N THR A 216 -15.62 12.34 -16.00
CA THR A 216 -16.98 12.06 -15.53
C THR A 216 -17.57 13.23 -14.72
N GLN A 217 -18.87 13.49 -14.96
CA GLN A 217 -19.66 14.40 -14.13
C GLN A 217 -20.19 13.73 -12.85
N ALA A 218 -20.10 12.39 -12.77
CA ALA A 218 -20.44 11.63 -11.57
C ALA A 218 -19.53 12.04 -10.41
N GLY A 219 -20.08 12.13 -9.20
CA GLY A 219 -19.33 12.59 -8.03
C GLY A 219 -20.11 13.58 -7.18
N ILE A 220 -19.38 14.26 -6.31
CA ILE A 220 -19.90 15.38 -5.52
C ILE A 220 -19.18 16.68 -5.85
N LYS A 221 -19.97 17.74 -6.09
CA LYS A 221 -19.44 19.08 -6.33
C LYS A 221 -19.25 19.83 -5.01
N ILE A 222 -18.00 20.06 -4.62
CA ILE A 222 -17.64 20.85 -3.44
C ILE A 222 -16.70 21.99 -3.86
N ALA A 223 -17.08 23.22 -3.54
CA ALA A 223 -16.28 24.42 -3.84
C ALA A 223 -15.82 24.51 -5.31
N GLY A 224 -16.70 24.15 -6.25
CA GLY A 224 -16.43 24.19 -7.69
C GLY A 224 -15.59 23.02 -8.23
N ARG A 225 -15.18 22.07 -7.40
CA ARG A 225 -14.47 20.85 -7.82
C ARG A 225 -15.39 19.64 -7.74
N ASN A 226 -15.33 18.77 -8.74
CA ASN A 226 -16.00 17.47 -8.70
C ASN A 226 -15.07 16.45 -7.99
N ILE A 227 -15.57 15.80 -6.95
CA ILE A 227 -14.84 14.78 -6.20
C ILE A 227 -15.60 13.46 -6.37
N ASN A 228 -14.99 12.50 -7.03
CA ASN A 228 -15.61 11.18 -7.25
C ASN A 228 -14.78 10.02 -6.71
N ASN A 229 -13.54 10.28 -6.31
CA ASN A 229 -12.69 9.27 -5.69
C ASN A 229 -11.73 9.88 -4.68
N LEU A 230 -11.38 9.10 -3.67
CA LEU A 230 -10.26 9.32 -2.77
C LEU A 230 -9.45 8.04 -2.67
N ARG A 231 -8.13 8.16 -2.78
CA ARG A 231 -7.23 7.01 -2.92
C ARG A 231 -6.10 7.06 -1.91
N TYR A 232 -5.77 5.91 -1.36
CA TYR A 232 -4.58 5.69 -0.54
C TYR A 232 -3.95 4.35 -0.92
N ALA A 233 -2.97 4.39 -1.81
CA ALA A 233 -2.38 3.17 -2.38
C ALA A 233 -3.45 2.34 -3.11
N ASP A 234 -3.68 1.10 -2.69
CA ASP A 234 -4.70 0.19 -3.21
C ASP A 234 -6.11 0.49 -2.68
N ASP A 235 -6.23 1.11 -1.50
CA ASP A 235 -7.52 1.52 -0.95
C ASP A 235 -8.11 2.66 -1.81
N THR A 236 -9.23 2.38 -2.48
CA THR A 236 -9.96 3.36 -3.30
C THR A 236 -11.38 3.52 -2.78
N THR A 237 -11.80 4.76 -2.54
CA THR A 237 -13.17 5.09 -2.19
C THR A 237 -13.79 5.88 -3.34
N LEU A 238 -14.81 5.33 -3.99
CA LEU A 238 -15.65 6.07 -4.94
C LEU A 238 -16.75 6.81 -4.19
N ILE A 239 -17.10 7.99 -4.67
CA ILE A 239 -18.01 8.93 -4.02
C ILE A 239 -18.95 9.52 -5.06
N ALA A 240 -20.24 9.61 -4.76
CA ALA A 240 -21.21 10.26 -5.63
C ALA A 240 -22.52 10.62 -4.89
N GLU A 241 -23.35 11.46 -5.53
CA GLU A 241 -24.62 11.96 -4.97
C GLU A 241 -25.79 10.96 -5.19
N SER A 242 -25.74 10.16 -6.25
CA SER A 242 -26.74 9.11 -6.58
C SER A 242 -26.17 7.70 -6.38
N GLU A 243 -27.03 6.68 -6.27
CA GLU A 243 -26.60 5.29 -6.08
C GLU A 243 -26.03 4.69 -7.39
N GLU A 244 -26.57 5.11 -8.53
CA GLU A 244 -26.25 4.61 -9.86
C GLU A 244 -24.85 5.03 -10.32
N GLU A 245 -24.43 6.24 -9.96
CA GLU A 245 -23.12 6.80 -10.29
C GLU A 245 -21.92 6.00 -9.76
N PRO A 246 -21.78 5.74 -8.44
CA PRO A 246 -20.65 5.00 -7.90
C PRO A 246 -20.69 3.53 -8.36
N LYS A 247 -21.86 2.98 -8.65
CA LYS A 247 -22.01 1.65 -9.27
C LYS A 247 -21.47 1.64 -10.69
N SER A 248 -21.81 2.64 -11.51
CA SER A 248 -21.27 2.80 -12.86
C SER A 248 -19.75 2.97 -12.84
N LEU A 249 -19.23 3.83 -11.95
CA LEU A 249 -17.80 4.04 -11.77
C LEU A 249 -17.09 2.75 -11.33
N LEU A 250 -17.68 1.99 -10.41
CA LEU A 250 -17.14 0.71 -9.95
C LEU A 250 -17.01 -0.30 -11.11
N MET A 251 -18.02 -0.38 -11.99
CA MET A 251 -17.97 -1.28 -13.15
C MET A 251 -16.86 -0.89 -14.13
N LYS A 252 -16.69 0.41 -14.42
CA LYS A 252 -15.59 0.89 -15.27
C LYS A 252 -14.22 0.60 -14.65
N VAL A 253 -14.05 0.87 -13.36
CA VAL A 253 -12.80 0.56 -12.64
C VAL A 253 -12.53 -0.95 -12.64
N LYS A 254 -13.56 -1.78 -12.45
CA LYS A 254 -13.44 -3.24 -12.50
C LYS A 254 -12.95 -3.71 -13.87
N GLU A 255 -13.58 -3.27 -14.94
CA GLU A 255 -13.23 -3.64 -16.32
C GLU A 255 -11.77 -3.27 -16.64
N GLU A 256 -11.39 -2.02 -16.39
CA GLU A 256 -10.02 -1.55 -16.63
C GLU A 256 -8.99 -2.24 -15.73
N SER A 257 -9.34 -2.55 -14.49
CA SER A 257 -8.49 -3.32 -13.59
C SER A 257 -8.25 -4.73 -14.12
N GLU A 258 -9.29 -5.40 -14.59
CA GLU A 258 -9.21 -6.77 -15.13
C GLU A 258 -8.40 -6.82 -16.43
N ASN A 259 -8.50 -5.79 -17.28
CA ASN A 259 -7.71 -5.62 -18.51
C ASN A 259 -6.19 -5.59 -18.24
N VAL A 260 -5.81 -5.15 -17.05
CA VAL A 260 -4.43 -5.15 -16.56
C VAL A 260 -4.19 -6.22 -15.49
N GLY A 261 -5.09 -7.19 -15.30
CA GLY A 261 -4.86 -8.35 -14.42
C GLY A 261 -5.01 -8.10 -12.92
N LEU A 262 -5.58 -6.96 -12.50
CA LEU A 262 -6.01 -6.74 -11.11
C LEU A 262 -7.49 -7.10 -10.96
N LYS A 263 -7.80 -7.91 -9.95
CA LYS A 263 -9.17 -8.31 -9.63
C LYS A 263 -9.66 -7.63 -8.36
N LEU A 264 -10.91 -7.18 -8.39
CA LEU A 264 -11.57 -6.69 -7.19
C LEU A 264 -11.91 -7.85 -6.25
N ASN A 265 -11.88 -7.58 -4.96
CA ASN A 265 -12.38 -8.46 -3.92
C ASN A 265 -13.78 -7.99 -3.55
N ILE A 266 -14.80 -8.56 -4.20
CA ILE A 266 -16.19 -8.14 -4.02
C ILE A 266 -16.66 -8.37 -2.57
N GLN A 267 -16.26 -9.49 -1.95
CA GLN A 267 -16.55 -9.79 -0.55
C GLN A 267 -15.99 -8.78 0.45
N LYS A 268 -14.89 -8.10 0.12
CA LYS A 268 -14.31 -7.04 0.96
C LYS A 268 -14.70 -5.64 0.55
N THR A 269 -15.19 -5.47 -0.68
CA THR A 269 -15.76 -4.21 -1.15
C THR A 269 -17.02 -3.92 -0.34
N LYS A 270 -17.21 -2.66 0.08
CA LYS A 270 -18.34 -2.24 0.93
C LYS A 270 -19.01 -1.00 0.36
N ILE A 271 -20.33 -0.90 0.60
CA ILE A 271 -21.11 0.29 0.26
C ILE A 271 -21.62 0.92 1.55
N MET A 272 -21.57 2.25 1.61
CA MET A 272 -22.10 3.04 2.71
C MET A 272 -22.78 4.27 2.14
N ALA A 273 -23.97 4.62 2.60
CA ALA A 273 -24.67 5.81 2.12
C ALA A 273 -25.47 6.47 3.22
N SER A 274 -25.79 7.75 3.02
CA SER A 274 -26.72 8.49 3.88
C SER A 274 -28.19 8.31 3.46
N GLY A 275 -28.44 7.70 2.29
CA GLY A 275 -29.75 7.43 1.74
C GLY A 275 -30.05 5.93 1.62
N PRO A 276 -31.21 5.56 1.04
CA PRO A 276 -31.54 4.16 0.77
C PRO A 276 -30.53 3.55 -0.21
N ILE A 277 -30.25 2.26 -0.04
CA ILE A 277 -29.32 1.49 -0.87
C ILE A 277 -30.04 0.24 -1.37
N THR A 278 -29.99 -0.01 -2.68
CA THR A 278 -30.42 -1.28 -3.27
C THR A 278 -29.30 -2.34 -3.20
N SER A 279 -29.65 -3.61 -3.33
CA SER A 279 -28.67 -4.69 -3.34
C SER A 279 -27.82 -4.63 -4.62
N TRP A 280 -26.50 -4.50 -4.49
CA TRP A 280 -25.58 -4.52 -5.62
C TRP A 280 -25.07 -5.95 -5.85
N GLN A 281 -25.32 -6.49 -7.04
CA GLN A 281 -24.77 -7.75 -7.51
C GLN A 281 -23.68 -7.49 -8.54
N ILE A 282 -22.49 -8.04 -8.32
CA ILE A 282 -21.35 -7.96 -9.23
C ILE A 282 -20.78 -9.38 -9.37
N ASP A 283 -20.72 -9.89 -10.59
CA ASP A 283 -20.25 -11.26 -10.89
C ASP A 283 -20.96 -12.37 -10.07
N GLY A 284 -22.24 -12.15 -9.73
CA GLY A 284 -23.02 -13.09 -8.90
C GLY A 284 -22.74 -13.00 -7.40
N GLU A 285 -21.86 -12.10 -6.96
CA GLU A 285 -21.61 -11.79 -5.55
C GLU A 285 -22.31 -10.51 -5.13
N THR A 286 -22.86 -10.52 -3.91
CA THR A 286 -23.52 -9.34 -3.32
C THR A 286 -22.51 -8.47 -2.59
N VAL A 287 -22.45 -7.19 -2.94
CA VAL A 287 -21.61 -6.21 -2.20
C VAL A 287 -22.28 -5.89 -0.86
N GLU A 288 -21.53 -6.03 0.23
CA GLU A 288 -22.07 -5.78 1.57
C GLU A 288 -22.31 -4.27 1.80
N THR A 289 -23.52 -3.95 2.27
CA THR A 289 -23.90 -2.61 2.72
C THR A 289 -23.62 -2.45 4.21
N VAL A 290 -22.95 -1.38 4.60
CA VAL A 290 -22.54 -1.11 5.98
C VAL A 290 -23.00 0.27 6.46
N SER A 291 -23.29 0.39 7.76
CA SER A 291 -23.62 1.68 8.40
C SER A 291 -22.37 2.49 8.77
N GLY A 292 -21.20 1.86 8.78
CA GLY A 292 -19.93 2.53 9.01
C GLY A 292 -18.76 1.67 8.57
N PHE A 293 -17.66 2.33 8.21
CA PHE A 293 -16.47 1.71 7.62
C PHE A 293 -15.20 2.16 8.35
N ILE A 294 -14.20 1.28 8.47
CA ILE A 294 -12.89 1.65 9.05
C ILE A 294 -11.97 2.08 7.91
N LEU A 295 -11.85 3.38 7.69
CA LEU A 295 -10.91 3.93 6.71
C LEU A 295 -9.66 4.44 7.43
N GLY A 296 -8.49 3.98 6.98
CA GLY A 296 -7.24 4.52 7.51
C GLY A 296 -7.06 4.33 9.03
N GLY A 297 -7.72 3.31 9.60
CA GLY A 297 -7.74 3.03 11.03
C GLY A 297 -8.78 3.81 11.85
N SER A 298 -9.58 4.69 11.24
CA SER A 298 -10.66 5.44 11.91
C SER A 298 -12.03 5.02 11.40
N LYS A 299 -13.00 4.87 12.30
CA LYS A 299 -14.38 4.56 11.91
C LYS A 299 -15.07 5.82 11.39
N VAL A 300 -15.66 5.70 10.21
CA VAL A 300 -16.48 6.73 9.56
C VAL A 300 -17.90 6.18 9.41
N THR A 301 -18.90 7.04 9.60
CA THR A 301 -20.32 6.73 9.43
C THR A 301 -20.95 7.74 8.48
N ALA A 302 -21.99 7.33 7.76
CA ALA A 302 -22.63 8.17 6.75
C ALA A 302 -23.32 9.43 7.32
N ASP A 303 -23.72 9.40 8.59
CA ASP A 303 -24.36 10.50 9.31
C ASP A 303 -23.37 11.54 9.88
N GLY A 304 -22.07 11.21 9.81
CA GLY A 304 -20.97 12.01 10.34
C GLY A 304 -20.78 11.91 11.86
N ASP A 305 -21.44 10.98 12.55
CA ASP A 305 -21.33 10.83 14.00
C ASP A 305 -19.96 10.26 14.43
N CYS A 306 -19.15 11.11 15.07
CA CYS A 306 -17.86 10.74 15.62
C CYS A 306 -17.94 9.95 16.95
N SER A 307 -19.10 9.84 17.59
CA SER A 307 -19.24 9.19 18.91
C SER A 307 -18.82 7.73 18.87
N HIS A 308 -19.10 7.04 17.76
CA HIS A 308 -18.74 5.65 17.53
C HIS A 308 -17.22 5.45 17.47
N GLU A 309 -16.48 6.36 16.83
CA GLU A 309 -15.02 6.31 16.76
C GLU A 309 -14.38 6.65 18.11
N ILE A 310 -14.91 7.64 18.83
CA ILE A 310 -14.44 8.00 20.18
C ILE A 310 -14.55 6.78 21.10
N LYS A 311 -15.72 6.13 21.14
CA LYS A 311 -15.94 4.90 21.92
C LYS A 311 -14.98 3.79 21.52
N ARG A 312 -14.77 3.59 20.21
CA ARG A 312 -13.83 2.59 19.69
C ARG A 312 -12.39 2.87 20.14
N ARG A 313 -11.92 4.11 20.06
CA ARG A 313 -10.56 4.50 20.49
C ARG A 313 -10.37 4.32 22.00
N LEU A 314 -11.37 4.66 22.80
CA LEU A 314 -11.36 4.41 24.25
C LEU A 314 -11.23 2.90 24.56
N LEU A 315 -11.99 2.05 23.85
CA LEU A 315 -11.91 0.60 24.02
C LEU A 315 -10.57 0.02 23.60
N LEU A 316 -10.00 0.48 22.47
CA LEU A 316 -8.67 0.09 22.03
C LEU A 316 -7.59 0.50 23.05
N GLY A 317 -7.69 1.72 23.58
CA GLY A 317 -6.81 2.20 24.64
C GLY A 317 -6.89 1.36 25.90
N ARG A 318 -8.11 1.05 26.37
CA ARG A 318 -8.33 0.16 27.52
C ARG A 318 -7.71 -1.22 27.29
N LYS A 319 -7.97 -1.85 26.13
CA LYS A 319 -7.43 -3.16 25.78
C LYS A 319 -5.89 -3.16 25.77
N PHE A 320 -5.29 -2.10 25.21
CA PHE A 320 -3.85 -1.94 25.22
C PHE A 320 -3.29 -1.83 26.65
N MET A 321 -3.91 -1.01 27.50
CA MET A 321 -3.51 -0.89 28.91
C MET A 321 -3.67 -2.20 29.67
N THR A 322 -4.73 -2.97 29.44
CA THR A 322 -4.91 -4.30 30.03
C THR A 322 -3.81 -5.27 29.59
N ASN A 323 -3.40 -5.24 28.33
CA ASN A 323 -2.28 -6.07 27.85
C ASN A 323 -0.94 -5.68 28.50
N LEU A 324 -0.76 -4.41 28.87
CA LEU A 324 0.43 -3.93 29.58
C LEU A 324 0.38 -4.15 31.09
N ASP A 325 -0.79 -4.48 31.66
CA ASP A 325 -0.97 -4.62 33.10
C ASP A 325 -0.03 -5.68 33.70
N GLY A 326 0.21 -6.78 32.98
CA GLY A 326 1.20 -7.79 33.37
C GLY A 326 2.65 -7.28 33.39
N ILE A 327 2.99 -6.34 32.49
CA ILE A 327 4.31 -5.70 32.47
C ILE A 327 4.42 -4.72 33.65
N PHE A 328 3.42 -3.85 33.83
CA PHE A 328 3.41 -2.87 34.91
C PHE A 328 3.41 -3.49 36.31
N LYS A 329 2.79 -4.67 36.47
CA LYS A 329 2.77 -5.42 37.73
C LYS A 329 4.00 -6.31 37.95
N SER A 330 4.87 -6.46 36.96
CA SER A 330 6.08 -7.28 37.10
C SER A 330 7.16 -6.53 37.92
N ARG A 331 7.59 -7.12 39.05
CA ARG A 331 8.61 -6.52 39.94
C ARG A 331 10.03 -6.50 39.34
N GLY A 332 10.24 -7.12 38.18
CA GLY A 332 11.57 -7.30 37.56
C GLY A 332 12.12 -6.09 36.81
N TYR A 333 11.30 -5.10 36.44
CA TYR A 333 11.76 -3.94 35.66
C TYR A 333 12.39 -2.83 36.50
N PHE A 334 12.05 -2.72 37.79
CA PHE A 334 12.59 -1.69 38.68
C PHE A 334 13.87 -2.10 39.43
N ALA A 335 14.32 -3.36 39.29
CA ALA A 335 15.43 -3.91 40.09
C ALA A 335 16.80 -3.91 39.38
N ASN A 336 16.93 -3.42 38.14
CA ASN A 336 18.23 -3.33 37.45
C ASN A 336 18.51 -1.90 36.96
N LYS A 337 19.02 -1.05 37.86
CA LYS A 337 19.90 0.06 37.46
C LYS A 337 21.32 -0.50 37.31
N GLY A 338 21.61 -1.03 36.12
CA GLY A 338 22.94 -1.44 35.66
C GLY A 338 22.91 -1.43 34.13
N LEU A 339 23.87 -0.74 33.51
CA LEU A 339 23.85 -0.33 32.10
C LEU A 339 23.47 -1.46 31.10
N SER A 340 22.32 -1.34 30.45
CA SER A 340 22.17 -1.51 29.00
C SER A 340 20.77 -1.07 28.56
N SER A 341 20.68 0.10 27.94
CA SER A 341 19.45 0.61 27.34
C SER A 341 19.11 -0.16 26.06
N GLN A 342 18.31 -1.22 26.14
CA GLN A 342 17.56 -1.72 25.00
C GLN A 342 16.19 -1.04 24.97
N CYS A 343 16.09 0.03 24.17
CA CYS A 343 14.83 0.67 23.85
C CYS A 343 13.98 -0.22 22.92
N TYR A 344 12.71 -0.34 23.30
CA TYR A 344 11.60 -0.97 22.60
C TYR A 344 11.39 -0.50 21.15
N GLY A 345 10.83 -1.40 20.32
CA GLY A 345 10.16 -1.07 19.07
C GLY A 345 8.93 -1.98 18.91
N PHE A 346 7.81 -1.59 19.50
CA PHE A 346 6.52 -2.27 19.28
C PHE A 346 5.91 -1.83 17.94
N SER A 347 5.69 -2.81 17.07
CA SER A 347 5.01 -2.64 15.79
C SER A 347 3.51 -2.40 16.02
N SER A 348 3.06 -1.16 15.79
CA SER A 348 1.69 -0.84 15.46
C SER A 348 1.35 -1.48 14.11
N GLY A 349 0.85 -2.71 14.15
CA GLY A 349 0.24 -3.34 12.99
C GLY A 349 -1.04 -2.61 12.66
N HIS A 350 -0.97 -1.68 11.71
CA HIS A 350 -1.98 -1.15 10.77
C HIS A 350 -1.35 0.13 10.21
N ILE A 351 -1.26 0.22 8.88
CA ILE A 351 -0.46 1.18 8.09
C ILE A 351 0.96 0.66 7.85
N TRP A 352 1.09 -0.18 6.82
CA TRP A 352 2.39 -0.43 6.20
C TRP A 352 2.65 0.73 5.23
N MET A 353 3.66 1.56 5.58
CA MET A 353 4.21 2.65 4.77
C MET A 353 5.11 2.17 3.64
#